data_AF-A0A0C2W970-F1
#
_entry.id   AF-A0A0C2W970-F1
#
_cell.length_a   1.000
_cell.length_b   1.000
_cell.length_c   1.000
_cell.angle_alpha   90.00
_cell.angle_beta   90.00
_cell.angle_gamma   90.00
#
_symmetry.space_group_name_H-M   'P 1'
#
loop_
_entity.id
_entity.type
_entity.pdbx_description
1 polymer ?
#
loop_
_entity_poly.entity_id
_entity_poly.type
_entity_poly.pdbx_seq_one_letter_code
_entity_poly.pdbx_strand_id
1 'polypeptide(L)'
;MIKNRFFLISSAILFCLSVVIYFIIPNERKLQPSTTVMNFPVQDHNGTFILGSIGAVVFIGCLILLASGLEKYRVRSVIGVMVVFAFLPGMLMTAYQETFASGVKAVSYDQEGECYFETVEEDVLKGECSFVLHNRSNEEVTFEVEFMDSFYFLENNHRMVSLMNLAGPYKFTMEANEKRSIHMTELLDVSDIPNPTDSGSSSGIQLKLIQSNGVQVHL
;
A
#
# COMPACT_ATOMS: atom_id res chain seq x y z
N MET A 1 -18.61 34.86 4.56
CA MET A 1 -17.92 35.94 3.83
C MET A 1 -16.43 35.82 4.11
N ILE A 2 -15.60 36.12 3.11
CA ILE A 2 -14.14 35.94 3.19
C ILE A 2 -13.57 37.04 4.10
N LYS A 3 -12.90 36.64 5.18
CA LYS A 3 -12.26 37.57 6.13
C LYS A 3 -10.92 38.04 5.59
N ASN A 4 -10.11 37.11 5.10
CA ASN A 4 -8.78 37.41 4.55
C ASN A 4 -8.49 36.53 3.33
N ARG A 5 -8.35 37.16 2.17
CA ARG A 5 -8.03 36.47 0.90
C ARG A 5 -6.66 35.82 0.92
N PHE A 6 -5.68 36.41 1.61
CA PHE A 6 -4.33 35.86 1.70
C PHE A 6 -4.31 34.51 2.45
N PHE A 7 -5.02 34.42 3.58
CA PHE A 7 -5.11 33.15 4.33
C PHE A 7 -5.84 32.07 3.55
N LEU A 8 -6.85 32.42 2.75
CA LEU A 8 -7.52 31.45 1.89
C LEU A 8 -6.62 30.92 0.77
N ILE A 9 -5.90 31.80 0.07
CA ILE A 9 -4.96 31.38 -0.98
C ILE A 9 -3.86 30.51 -0.38
N SER A 10 -3.29 30.91 0.77
CA SER A 10 -2.29 30.12 1.48
C SER A 10 -2.82 28.74 1.90
N SER A 11 -4.06 28.67 2.42
CA SER A 11 -4.68 27.38 2.76
C SER A 11 -4.87 26.47 1.54
N ALA A 12 -5.23 27.02 0.38
CA ALA A 12 -5.36 26.25 -0.85
C ALA A 12 -4.01 25.68 -1.33
N ILE A 13 -2.93 26.47 -1.22
CA ILE A 13 -1.57 26.02 -1.55
C ILE A 13 -1.13 24.89 -0.61
N LEU A 14 -1.34 25.04 0.71
CA LEU A 14 -1.00 24.01 1.68
C LEU A 14 -1.83 22.74 1.49
N PHE A 15 -3.10 22.87 1.09
CA PHE A 15 -3.94 21.72 0.75
C PHE A 15 -3.34 20.95 -0.44
N CYS A 16 -3.02 21.63 -1.54
CA CYS A 16 -2.37 20.98 -2.68
C CYS A 16 -1.05 20.31 -2.28
N LEU A 17 -0.23 20.97 -1.45
CA LEU A 17 1.01 20.40 -0.95
C LEU A 17 0.76 19.13 -0.12
N SER A 18 -0.26 19.13 0.75
CA SER A 18 -0.62 17.95 1.55
C SER A 18 -1.06 16.76 0.69
N VAL A 19 -1.79 17.01 -0.40
CA VAL A 19 -2.17 15.97 -1.37
C VAL A 19 -0.94 15.41 -2.07
N VAL A 20 -0.03 16.26 -2.54
CA VAL A 20 1.22 15.81 -3.18
C VAL A 20 2.07 14.97 -2.23
N ILE A 21 2.22 15.42 -0.97
CA ILE A 21 2.95 14.64 0.04
C ILE A 21 2.29 13.27 0.22
N TYR A 22 0.96 13.19 0.34
CA TYR A 22 0.24 11.92 0.47
C TYR A 22 0.52 10.95 -0.70
N PHE A 23 0.65 11.46 -1.92
CA PHE A 23 0.99 10.66 -3.10
C PHE A 23 2.41 10.11 -3.07
N ILE A 24 3.37 10.87 -2.51
CA ILE A 24 4.77 10.46 -2.42
C ILE A 24 4.96 9.37 -1.35
N ILE A 25 4.06 9.26 -0.36
CA ILE A 25 4.14 8.24 0.68
C ILE A 25 4.01 6.84 0.05
N PRO A 26 4.98 5.93 0.26
CA PRO A 26 4.94 4.57 -0.26
C PRO A 26 3.70 3.81 0.20
N ASN A 27 3.11 2.98 -0.68
CA ASN A 27 1.90 2.22 -0.35
C ASN A 27 2.10 1.24 0.80
N GLU A 28 3.25 0.57 0.89
CA GLU A 28 3.60 -0.34 2.02
C GLU A 28 3.36 0.29 3.40
N ARG A 29 3.68 1.58 3.51
CA ARG A 29 3.57 2.36 4.76
C ARG A 29 2.15 2.87 5.01
N LYS A 30 1.28 2.83 4.00
CA LYS A 30 -0.18 3.07 4.12
C LYS A 30 -0.94 1.80 4.47
N LEU A 31 -0.36 0.63 4.18
CA LEU A 31 -0.99 -0.69 4.33
C LEU A 31 -0.95 -1.20 5.78
N GLN A 32 0.11 -0.91 6.54
CA GLN A 32 0.21 -1.29 7.96
C GLN A 32 0.69 -0.13 8.85
N PRO A 33 -0.03 1.00 8.91
CA PRO A 33 0.32 2.08 9.83
C PRO A 33 0.00 1.67 11.26
N SER A 34 0.98 1.74 12.15
CA SER A 34 0.75 1.52 13.59
C SER A 34 -0.09 2.65 14.19
N THR A 35 0.07 3.89 13.69
CA THR A 35 -0.81 5.03 14.02
C THR A 35 -1.00 5.95 12.81
N THR A 36 -2.25 6.24 12.48
CA THR A 36 -2.63 7.25 11.47
C THR A 36 -3.16 8.52 12.11
N VAL A 37 -2.76 9.68 11.60
CA VAL A 37 -3.34 10.99 11.96
C VAL A 37 -3.92 11.62 10.70
N MET A 38 -5.24 11.80 10.65
CA MET A 38 -5.95 12.40 9.50
C MET A 38 -5.56 11.75 8.15
N ASN A 39 -5.58 10.41 8.11
CA ASN A 39 -5.17 9.55 6.98
C ASN A 39 -3.67 9.57 6.62
N PHE A 40 -2.83 10.33 7.33
CA PHE A 40 -1.37 10.22 7.18
C PHE A 40 -0.82 9.13 8.12
N PRO A 41 0.01 8.20 7.62
CA PRO A 41 0.74 7.27 8.49
C PRO A 41 1.84 8.07 9.22
N VAL A 42 1.72 8.21 10.55
CA VAL A 42 2.67 9.01 11.36
C VAL A 42 3.68 8.12 12.07
N GLN A 43 3.26 6.92 12.44
CA GLN A 43 4.14 5.90 13.00
C GLN A 43 4.08 4.63 12.17
N ASP A 44 5.24 4.01 12.10
CA ASP A 44 5.45 2.64 11.69
C ASP A 44 6.23 1.91 12.80
N HIS A 45 6.40 0.61 12.69
CA HIS A 45 7.18 -0.22 13.60
C HIS A 45 8.67 0.18 13.67
N ASN A 46 9.20 0.83 12.61
CA ASN A 46 10.54 1.43 12.59
C ASN A 46 10.65 2.83 13.22
N GLY A 47 9.59 3.33 13.85
CA GLY A 47 9.55 4.63 14.51
C GLY A 47 8.73 5.69 13.77
N THR A 48 9.02 6.96 14.01
CA THR A 48 8.25 8.08 13.45
C THR A 48 8.57 8.28 11.97
N PHE A 49 7.54 8.18 11.12
CA PHE A 49 7.69 8.47 9.71
C PHE A 49 7.66 9.99 9.50
N ILE A 50 8.84 10.56 9.28
CA ILE A 50 9.05 12.01 9.21
C ILE A 50 8.17 12.63 8.12
N LEU A 51 8.07 11.99 6.95
CA LEU A 51 7.30 12.54 5.83
C LEU A 51 5.79 12.55 6.11
N GLY A 52 5.26 11.51 6.75
CA GLY A 52 3.87 11.47 7.20
C GLY A 52 3.56 12.49 8.29
N SER A 53 4.50 12.67 9.21
CA SER A 53 4.42 13.69 10.27
C SER A 53 4.40 15.12 9.67
N ILE A 54 5.26 15.39 8.70
CA ILE A 54 5.27 16.66 7.95
C ILE A 54 3.94 16.85 7.22
N GLY A 55 3.44 15.82 6.53
CA GLY A 55 2.14 15.86 5.85
C GLY A 55 0.99 16.22 6.79
N ALA A 56 0.93 15.60 7.97
CA ALA A 56 -0.07 15.89 8.98
C ALA A 56 0.04 17.34 9.50
N VAL A 57 1.24 17.83 9.80
CA VAL A 57 1.47 19.22 10.25
C VAL A 57 1.05 20.24 9.18
N VAL A 58 1.40 19.99 7.92
CA VAL A 58 1.01 20.83 6.79
C VAL A 58 -0.52 20.86 6.64
N PHE A 59 -1.17 19.71 6.77
CA PHE A 59 -2.63 19.62 6.69
C PHE A 59 -3.33 20.33 7.86
N ILE A 60 -2.84 20.18 9.09
CA ILE A 60 -3.35 20.92 10.25
C ILE A 60 -3.17 22.43 10.06
N GLY A 61 -2.01 22.87 9.58
CA GLY A 61 -1.74 24.26 9.22
C GLY A 61 -2.74 24.79 8.18
N CYS A 62 -3.05 23.98 7.16
CA CYS A 62 -4.09 24.28 6.18
C CYS A 62 -5.46 24.52 6.85
N LEU A 63 -5.91 23.63 7.74
CA LEU A 63 -7.20 23.78 8.43
C LEU A 63 -7.27 25.05 9.29
N ILE A 64 -6.17 25.40 9.99
CA ILE A 64 -6.08 26.61 10.81
C ILE A 64 -6.18 27.87 9.94
N LEU A 65 -5.45 27.90 8.82
CA LEU A 65 -5.50 29.03 7.89
C LEU A 65 -6.87 29.16 7.22
N LEU A 66 -7.51 28.04 6.86
CA LEU A 66 -8.85 28.02 6.31
C LEU A 66 -9.87 28.59 7.31
N ALA A 67 -9.83 28.13 8.56
CA ALA A 67 -10.70 28.62 9.62
C ALA A 67 -10.50 30.12 9.89
N SER A 68 -9.26 30.60 9.79
CA SER A 68 -8.89 32.01 9.98
C SER A 68 -9.26 32.90 8.78
N GLY A 69 -9.25 32.35 7.57
CA GLY A 69 -9.58 33.05 6.33
C GLY A 69 -11.07 33.28 6.10
N LEU A 70 -11.94 32.51 6.76
CA LEU A 70 -13.41 32.61 6.68
C LEU A 70 -13.99 33.35 7.88
N GLU A 71 -15.05 34.13 7.68
CA GLU A 71 -15.79 34.77 8.79
C GLU A 71 -17.08 34.02 9.14
N LYS A 72 -17.76 33.51 8.11
CA LYS A 72 -19.01 32.72 8.20
C LYS A 72 -18.76 31.36 7.55
N TYR A 73 -19.38 30.30 8.08
CA TYR A 73 -19.22 28.90 7.64
C TYR A 73 -17.88 28.21 7.95
N ARG A 74 -17.05 28.77 8.86
CA ARG A 74 -15.74 28.21 9.25
C ARG A 74 -15.77 26.70 9.48
N VAL A 75 -16.65 26.26 10.37
CA VAL A 75 -16.78 24.83 10.75
C VAL A 75 -17.24 23.99 9.57
N ARG A 76 -18.21 24.47 8.77
CA ARG A 76 -18.70 23.73 7.60
C ARG A 76 -17.63 23.56 6.52
N SER A 77 -16.82 24.60 6.27
CA SER A 77 -15.72 24.54 5.31
C SER A 77 -14.60 23.61 5.78
N VAL A 78 -14.25 23.65 7.07
CA VAL A 78 -13.24 22.74 7.66
C VAL A 78 -13.70 21.28 7.57
N ILE A 79 -14.95 21.00 7.92
CA ILE A 79 -15.53 19.65 7.75
C ILE A 79 -15.53 19.24 6.29
N GLY A 80 -15.94 20.13 5.37
CA GLY A 80 -15.93 19.86 3.94
C GLY A 80 -14.55 19.49 3.41
N VAL A 81 -13.51 20.23 3.82
CA VAL A 81 -12.12 19.94 3.41
C VAL A 81 -11.63 18.61 3.99
N MET A 82 -11.98 18.27 5.24
CA MET A 82 -11.66 16.96 5.80
C MET A 82 -12.31 15.82 5.02
N VAL A 83 -13.59 15.96 4.68
CA VAL A 83 -14.31 14.95 3.87
C VAL A 83 -13.66 14.81 2.50
N VAL A 84 -13.38 15.93 1.82
CA VAL A 84 -12.71 15.90 0.51
C VAL A 84 -11.35 15.22 0.64
N PHE A 85 -10.54 15.56 1.64
CA PHE A 85 -9.23 14.94 1.83
C PHE A 85 -9.30 13.45 2.15
N ALA A 86 -10.38 12.96 2.75
CA ALA A 86 -10.54 11.53 3.02
C ALA A 86 -10.74 10.70 1.75
N PHE A 87 -11.44 11.23 0.74
CA PHE A 87 -11.76 10.47 -0.47
C PHE A 87 -10.91 10.84 -1.69
N LEU A 88 -10.48 12.10 -1.77
CA LEU A 88 -9.76 12.64 -2.93
C LEU A 88 -8.48 11.86 -3.25
N PRO A 89 -7.61 11.48 -2.29
CA PRO A 89 -6.38 10.76 -2.63
C PRO A 89 -6.64 9.37 -3.21
N GLY A 90 -7.62 8.64 -2.68
CA GLY A 90 -7.99 7.31 -3.19
C GLY A 90 -8.60 7.37 -4.60
N MET A 91 -9.45 8.38 -4.86
CA MET A 91 -10.01 8.62 -6.19
C MET A 91 -8.91 9.00 -7.20
N LEU A 92 -8.00 9.90 -6.82
CA LEU A 92 -6.90 10.32 -7.67
C LEU A 92 -5.92 9.16 -7.95
N MET A 93 -5.67 8.28 -6.98
CA MET A 93 -4.84 7.10 -7.18
C MET A 93 -5.50 6.13 -8.19
N THR A 94 -6.80 5.89 -8.04
CA THR A 94 -7.57 5.06 -8.99
C THR A 94 -7.52 5.64 -10.39
N ALA A 95 -7.81 6.95 -10.53
CA ALA A 95 -7.76 7.63 -11.81
C ALA A 95 -6.36 7.57 -12.43
N TYR A 96 -5.30 7.77 -11.62
CA TYR A 96 -3.93 7.62 -12.08
C TYR A 96 -3.64 6.20 -12.59
N GLN A 97 -4.07 5.17 -11.85
CA GLN A 97 -3.89 3.77 -12.24
C GLN A 97 -4.60 3.41 -13.54
N GLU A 98 -5.79 3.95 -13.78
CA GLU A 98 -6.60 3.66 -14.97
C GLU A 98 -6.17 4.46 -16.21
N THR A 99 -5.63 5.67 -16.03
CA THR A 99 -5.38 6.61 -17.15
C THR A 99 -3.91 6.84 -17.48
N PHE A 100 -3.01 6.79 -16.50
CA PHE A 100 -1.60 7.16 -16.68
C PHE A 100 -0.62 6.06 -16.27
N ALA A 101 -0.99 5.16 -15.37
CA ALA A 101 -0.12 4.08 -14.97
C ALA A 101 -0.05 3.03 -16.08
N SER A 102 1.16 2.54 -16.33
CA SER A 102 1.44 1.48 -17.28
C SER A 102 2.22 0.37 -16.59
N GLY A 103 2.10 -0.86 -17.08
CA GLY A 103 2.79 -2.01 -16.52
C GLY A 103 2.37 -2.31 -15.08
N VAL A 104 3.31 -2.72 -14.24
CA VAL A 104 3.07 -3.13 -12.83
C VAL A 104 2.46 -2.02 -11.96
N LYS A 105 2.59 -0.74 -12.34
CA LYS A 105 2.01 0.38 -11.59
C LYS A 105 0.48 0.48 -11.73
N ALA A 106 -0.08 -0.15 -12.76
CA ALA A 106 -1.52 -0.22 -12.98
C ALA A 106 -2.16 -1.44 -12.30
N VAL A 107 -1.36 -2.37 -11.78
CA VAL A 107 -1.86 -3.52 -11.04
C VAL A 107 -2.15 -3.10 -9.60
N SER A 108 -3.32 -3.50 -9.11
CA SER A 108 -3.79 -3.26 -7.76
C SER A 108 -4.11 -4.57 -7.06
N TYR A 109 -3.96 -4.58 -5.74
CA TYR A 109 -4.22 -5.71 -4.85
C TYR A 109 -5.28 -5.30 -3.83
N ASP A 110 -6.23 -6.19 -3.55
CA ASP A 110 -7.35 -5.92 -2.63
C ASP A 110 -7.04 -6.21 -1.16
N GLN A 111 -5.81 -6.64 -0.84
CA GLN A 111 -5.30 -6.82 0.52
C GLN A 111 -5.94 -7.98 1.30
N GLU A 112 -6.71 -8.83 0.62
CA GLU A 112 -7.37 -10.01 1.20
C GLU A 112 -6.56 -11.30 0.96
N GLY A 113 -5.26 -11.19 0.72
CA GLY A 113 -4.42 -12.35 0.46
C GLY A 113 -4.06 -13.10 1.73
N GLU A 114 -4.13 -14.42 1.64
CA GLU A 114 -3.89 -15.37 2.71
C GLU A 114 -2.88 -16.43 2.26
N CYS A 115 -1.99 -16.83 3.15
CA CYS A 115 -1.07 -17.94 2.95
C CYS A 115 -1.15 -18.91 4.13
N TYR A 116 -1.14 -20.21 3.84
CA TYR A 116 -1.14 -21.30 4.79
C TYR A 116 0.07 -22.19 4.55
N PHE A 117 0.71 -22.62 5.62
CA PHE A 117 1.88 -23.48 5.56
C PHE A 117 1.68 -24.68 6.49
N GLU A 118 1.94 -25.88 5.96
CA GLU A 118 1.81 -27.14 6.68
C GLU A 118 2.95 -28.07 6.31
N THR A 119 3.67 -28.59 7.31
CA THR A 119 4.70 -29.62 7.07
C THR A 119 4.04 -30.92 6.64
N VAL A 120 4.45 -31.44 5.49
CA VAL A 120 3.95 -32.71 4.94
C VAL A 120 4.94 -33.86 5.12
N GLU A 121 6.25 -33.57 5.09
CA GLU A 121 7.33 -34.51 5.35
C GLU A 121 8.49 -33.78 6.07
N GLU A 122 9.47 -34.53 6.59
CA GLU A 122 10.68 -33.93 7.17
C GLU A 122 11.33 -33.00 6.14
N ASP A 123 11.56 -31.75 6.53
CA ASP A 123 12.08 -30.67 5.68
C ASP A 123 11.24 -30.32 4.42
N VAL A 124 10.01 -30.80 4.31
CA VAL A 124 9.10 -30.44 3.19
C VAL A 124 7.86 -29.74 3.71
N LEU A 125 7.72 -28.48 3.31
CA LEU A 125 6.61 -27.61 3.69
C LEU A 125 5.67 -27.40 2.51
N LYS A 126 4.38 -27.64 2.69
CA LYS A 126 3.35 -27.31 1.71
C LYS A 126 2.88 -25.87 1.97
N GLY A 127 3.10 -24.98 0.99
CA GLY A 127 2.62 -23.60 1.02
C GLY A 127 1.41 -23.42 0.11
N GLU A 128 0.33 -22.87 0.64
CA GLU A 128 -0.90 -22.54 -0.08
C GLU A 128 -1.21 -21.06 0.06
N CYS A 129 -1.17 -20.30 -1.04
CA CYS A 129 -1.45 -18.87 -1.03
C CYS A 129 -2.59 -18.51 -1.97
N SER A 130 -3.49 -17.65 -1.51
CA SER A 130 -4.62 -17.11 -2.28
C SER A 130 -4.60 -15.60 -2.22
N PHE A 131 -4.66 -14.91 -3.35
CA PHE A 131 -4.73 -13.45 -3.41
C PHE A 131 -5.37 -13.00 -4.72
N VAL A 132 -5.80 -11.74 -4.80
CA VAL A 132 -6.52 -11.22 -5.97
C VAL A 132 -5.83 -9.98 -6.50
N LEU A 133 -5.43 -10.03 -7.77
CA LEU A 133 -4.85 -8.90 -8.48
C LEU A 133 -5.85 -8.34 -9.47
N HIS A 134 -5.78 -7.04 -9.71
CA HIS A 134 -6.58 -6.34 -10.70
C HIS A 134 -5.68 -5.42 -11.53
N ASN A 135 -5.51 -5.77 -12.81
CA ASN A 135 -4.89 -4.91 -13.79
C ASN A 135 -5.89 -3.83 -14.19
N ARG A 136 -5.69 -2.58 -13.78
CA ARG A 136 -6.57 -1.45 -14.11
C ARG A 136 -6.19 -0.73 -15.40
N SER A 137 -5.14 -1.17 -16.08
CA SER A 137 -4.75 -0.57 -17.35
C SER A 137 -5.58 -1.15 -18.51
N ASN A 138 -5.58 -0.39 -19.61
CA ASN A 138 -6.14 -0.85 -20.88
C ASN A 138 -5.16 -1.69 -21.71
N GLU A 139 -4.04 -2.12 -21.11
CA GLU A 139 -2.99 -2.90 -21.77
C GLU A 139 -2.75 -4.21 -21.02
N GLU A 140 -2.22 -5.21 -21.72
CA GLU A 140 -1.75 -6.43 -21.09
C GLU A 140 -0.49 -6.14 -20.25
N VAL A 141 -0.41 -6.73 -19.06
CA VAL A 141 0.74 -6.57 -18.17
C VAL A 141 1.31 -7.94 -17.80
N THR A 142 2.59 -8.14 -18.11
CA THR A 142 3.39 -9.28 -17.66
C THR A 142 4.34 -8.86 -16.54
N PHE A 143 4.34 -9.60 -15.44
CA PHE A 143 5.13 -9.31 -14.26
C PHE A 143 5.46 -10.56 -13.45
N GLU A 144 6.46 -10.44 -12.59
CA GLU A 144 6.85 -11.44 -11.61
C GLU A 144 6.34 -11.03 -10.22
N VAL A 145 5.91 -12.01 -9.43
CA VAL A 145 5.48 -11.82 -8.04
C VAL A 145 6.55 -12.36 -7.11
N GLU A 146 7.00 -11.52 -6.19
CA GLU A 146 7.87 -11.85 -5.07
C GLU A 146 7.08 -11.66 -3.77
N PHE A 147 7.05 -12.71 -2.94
CA PHE A 147 6.38 -12.69 -1.65
C PHE A 147 7.28 -12.05 -0.59
N MET A 148 6.76 -11.09 0.16
CA MET A 148 7.51 -10.41 1.21
C MET A 148 6.95 -10.77 2.58
N ASP A 149 7.85 -11.06 3.52
CA ASP A 149 7.46 -11.21 4.92
C ASP A 149 7.08 -9.85 5.50
N SER A 150 6.03 -9.83 6.32
CA SER A 150 5.71 -8.65 7.09
C SER A 150 6.85 -8.34 8.07
N PHE A 151 6.95 -7.06 8.44
CA PHE A 151 8.02 -6.55 9.28
C PHE A 151 8.19 -7.32 10.61
N TYR A 152 7.08 -7.83 11.17
CA TYR A 152 7.06 -8.63 12.40
C TYR A 152 7.88 -9.94 12.31
N PHE A 153 7.90 -10.58 11.14
CA PHE A 153 8.61 -11.84 10.94
C PHE A 153 10.10 -11.61 10.65
N LEU A 154 10.42 -10.51 9.94
CA LEU A 154 11.80 -10.10 9.65
C LEU A 154 12.62 -9.81 10.91
N GLU A 155 12.06 -9.11 11.91
CA GLU A 155 12.77 -8.81 13.17
C GLU A 155 13.12 -10.07 13.98
N ASN A 156 12.29 -11.10 13.89
CA ASN A 156 12.51 -12.37 14.58
C ASN A 156 13.32 -13.36 13.74
N ASN A 157 13.81 -12.96 12.57
CA ASN A 157 14.49 -13.82 11.59
C ASN A 157 13.67 -15.08 11.22
N HIS A 158 12.35 -14.99 11.32
CA HIS A 158 11.43 -16.04 10.88
C HIS A 158 11.00 -15.71 9.46
N ARG A 159 11.17 -16.66 8.55
CA ARG A 159 10.65 -16.56 7.18
C ARG A 159 9.31 -17.30 7.13
N MET A 160 8.28 -16.69 6.56
CA MET A 160 6.96 -17.33 6.44
C MET A 160 6.41 -17.19 5.03
N VAL A 161 5.86 -16.04 4.67
CA VAL A 161 5.31 -15.78 3.34
C VAL A 161 6.44 -15.81 2.29
N SER A 162 7.63 -15.32 2.63
CA SER A 162 8.78 -15.32 1.71
C SER A 162 9.30 -16.72 1.34
N LEU A 163 8.91 -17.77 2.09
CA LEU A 163 9.24 -19.16 1.76
C LEU A 163 8.66 -19.58 0.41
N MET A 164 7.52 -19.00 0.00
CA MET A 164 6.95 -19.24 -1.32
C MET A 164 7.94 -18.89 -2.44
N ASN A 165 8.88 -17.97 -2.24
CA ASN A 165 9.85 -17.61 -3.26
C ASN A 165 10.85 -18.73 -3.60
N LEU A 166 10.96 -19.79 -2.79
CA LEU A 166 11.84 -20.93 -3.06
C LEU A 166 11.43 -21.69 -4.33
N ALA A 167 10.13 -21.77 -4.60
CA ALA A 167 9.58 -22.35 -5.83
C ALA A 167 9.40 -21.32 -6.97
N GLY A 168 9.74 -20.05 -6.71
CA GLY A 168 9.69 -18.97 -7.68
C GLY A 168 10.86 -18.96 -8.68
N PRO A 169 10.89 -18.01 -9.63
CA PRO A 169 10.00 -16.84 -9.75
C PRO A 169 8.63 -17.14 -10.36
N TYR A 170 7.60 -16.42 -9.90
CA TYR A 170 6.23 -16.58 -10.38
C TYR A 170 5.86 -15.52 -11.39
N LYS A 171 5.79 -15.90 -12.66
CA LYS A 171 5.47 -14.99 -13.77
C LYS A 171 4.00 -15.06 -14.14
N PHE A 172 3.32 -13.93 -14.12
CA PHE A 172 1.92 -13.79 -14.50
C PHE A 172 1.77 -12.84 -15.69
N THR A 173 0.74 -13.08 -16.49
CA THR A 173 0.25 -12.15 -17.51
C THR A 173 -1.23 -11.93 -17.27
N MET A 174 -1.63 -10.66 -17.15
CA MET A 174 -2.99 -10.21 -16.94
C MET A 174 -3.46 -9.38 -18.11
N GLU A 175 -4.64 -9.68 -18.64
CA GLU A 175 -5.26 -8.90 -19.70
C GLU A 175 -5.70 -7.52 -19.20
N ALA A 176 -5.99 -6.62 -20.13
CA ALA A 176 -6.50 -5.28 -19.85
C ALA A 176 -7.77 -5.35 -18.99
N ASN A 177 -7.85 -4.55 -17.93
CA ASN A 177 -8.98 -4.50 -16.98
C ASN A 177 -9.34 -5.84 -16.33
N GLU A 178 -8.43 -6.82 -16.31
CA GLU A 178 -8.68 -8.13 -15.72
C GLU A 178 -8.54 -8.10 -14.21
N LYS A 179 -9.56 -8.60 -13.49
CA LYS A 179 -9.48 -8.99 -12.07
C LYS A 179 -9.34 -10.51 -11.99
N ARG A 180 -8.22 -11.00 -11.46
CA ARG A 180 -7.91 -12.43 -11.37
C ARG A 180 -7.63 -12.84 -9.92
N SER A 181 -8.34 -13.87 -9.46
CA SER A 181 -7.99 -14.57 -8.23
C SER A 181 -6.91 -15.61 -8.54
N ILE A 182 -5.82 -15.57 -7.79
CA ILE A 182 -4.65 -16.41 -7.94
C ILE A 182 -4.60 -17.32 -6.71
N HIS A 183 -4.60 -18.62 -6.96
CA HIS A 183 -4.42 -19.65 -5.94
C HIS A 183 -3.19 -20.48 -6.31
N MET A 184 -2.26 -20.62 -5.39
CA MET A 184 -0.97 -21.26 -5.58
C MET A 184 -0.76 -22.29 -4.48
N THR A 185 -0.26 -23.46 -4.87
CA THR A 185 0.08 -24.54 -3.95
C THR A 185 1.43 -25.09 -4.37
N GLU A 186 2.41 -25.01 -3.47
CA GLU A 186 3.78 -25.43 -3.76
C GLU A 186 4.33 -26.30 -2.63
N LEU A 187 5.21 -27.23 -3.00
CA LEU A 187 6.02 -28.01 -2.07
C LEU A 187 7.40 -27.37 -1.98
N LEU A 188 7.75 -26.93 -0.79
CA LEU A 188 8.93 -26.14 -0.51
C LEU A 188 9.93 -27.00 0.25
N ASP A 189 11.12 -27.14 -0.31
CA ASP A 189 12.27 -27.74 0.37
C ASP A 189 12.86 -26.72 1.35
N VAL A 190 12.77 -27.04 2.65
CA VAL A 190 13.25 -26.19 3.73
C VAL A 190 14.45 -26.80 4.48
N SER A 191 15.11 -27.82 3.93
CA SER A 191 16.28 -28.46 4.54
C SER A 191 17.43 -27.47 4.83
N ASP A 192 17.59 -26.47 3.96
CA ASP A 192 18.62 -25.42 4.11
C ASP A 192 18.21 -24.28 5.06
N ILE A 193 17.01 -24.35 5.67
CA ILE A 193 16.48 -23.29 6.53
C ILE A 193 16.63 -23.70 8.00
N PRO A 194 17.43 -22.97 8.79
CA PRO A 194 17.59 -23.28 10.21
C PRO A 194 16.29 -22.99 10.97
N ASN A 195 15.77 -24.00 11.67
CA ASN A 195 14.49 -23.97 12.42
C ASN A 195 13.29 -23.56 11.54
N PRO A 196 12.92 -24.38 10.54
CA PRO A 196 11.76 -24.09 9.71
C PRO A 196 10.49 -24.08 10.59
N THR A 197 9.53 -23.25 10.22
CA THR A 197 8.24 -23.19 10.92
C THR A 197 7.42 -24.42 10.54
N ASP A 198 7.02 -25.24 11.52
CA ASP A 198 6.26 -26.48 11.27
C ASP A 198 4.86 -26.25 10.68
N SER A 199 4.24 -25.12 11.01
CA SER A 199 2.97 -24.69 10.42
C SER A 199 2.70 -23.22 10.74
N GLY A 200 1.96 -22.55 9.87
CA GLY A 200 1.64 -21.14 10.04
C GLY A 200 0.58 -20.65 9.09
N SER A 201 -0.03 -19.51 9.41
CA SER A 201 -0.89 -18.79 8.48
C SER A 201 -0.60 -17.29 8.54
N SER A 202 -0.71 -16.63 7.40
CA SER A 202 -0.56 -15.18 7.26
C SER A 202 -1.74 -14.62 6.50
N SER A 203 -2.30 -13.51 6.98
CA SER A 203 -3.27 -12.70 6.25
C SER A 203 -2.70 -11.32 6.00
N GLY A 204 -3.17 -10.66 4.94
CA GLY A 204 -2.64 -9.36 4.53
C GLY A 204 -1.20 -9.48 4.02
N ILE A 205 -0.93 -10.49 3.19
CA ILE A 205 0.40 -10.76 2.64
C ILE A 205 0.92 -9.57 1.83
N GLN A 206 2.23 -9.31 1.91
CA GLN A 206 2.88 -8.24 1.17
C GLN A 206 3.46 -8.81 -0.13
N LEU A 207 3.15 -8.17 -1.24
CA LEU A 207 3.55 -8.64 -2.57
C LEU A 207 4.38 -7.58 -3.25
N LYS A 208 5.44 -8.02 -3.94
CA LYS A 208 6.26 -7.15 -4.76
C LYS A 208 6.18 -7.60 -6.20
N LEU A 209 5.71 -6.70 -7.06
CA LEU A 209 5.58 -6.92 -8.49
C LEU A 209 6.82 -6.39 -9.19
N ILE A 210 7.45 -7.23 -10.00
CA ILE A 210 8.66 -6.90 -10.76
C ILE A 210 8.36 -7.03 -12.24
N GLN A 211 8.58 -5.96 -12.99
CA GLN A 211 8.49 -5.96 -14.44
C GLN A 211 9.85 -6.28 -15.06
N SER A 212 9.88 -6.89 -16.26
CA SER A 212 11.12 -7.30 -16.93
C SER A 212 12.09 -6.17 -17.25
N ASN A 213 11.64 -4.91 -17.23
CA ASN A 213 12.48 -3.71 -17.37
C ASN A 213 13.08 -3.20 -16.04
N GLY A 214 12.89 -3.95 -14.95
CA GLY A 214 13.38 -3.63 -13.60
C GLY A 214 12.49 -2.67 -12.80
N VAL A 215 11.32 -2.26 -13.32
CA VAL A 215 10.35 -1.47 -12.56
C VAL A 215 9.67 -2.36 -11.51
N GLN A 216 9.60 -1.86 -10.28
CA GLN A 216 9.11 -2.63 -9.12
C GLN A 216 8.01 -1.84 -8.40
N VAL A 217 6.97 -2.53 -7.95
CA VAL A 217 5.88 -1.95 -7.16
C VAL A 217 5.61 -2.86 -5.97
N HIS A 218 5.45 -2.25 -4.81
CA HIS A 218 5.15 -2.96 -3.57
C HIS A 218 3.68 -2.75 -3.23
N LEU A 219 2.97 -3.85 -2.98
CA LEU A 219 1.52 -3.98 -2.82
C LEU A 219 1.14 -4.56 -1.46
#